data_AF-A0A949G6N2-F1
#
_entry.id   AF-A0A949G6N2-F1
#
_cell.length_a   1.000
_cell.length_b   1.000
_cell.length_c   1.000
_cell.angle_alpha   90.00
_cell.angle_beta   90.00
_cell.angle_gamma   90.00
#
_symmetry.space_group_name_H-M   'P 1'
#
loop_
_entity.id
_entity.type
_entity.pdbx_description
1 polymer ?
#
loop_
_entity_poly.entity_id
_entity_poly.type
_entity_poly.pdbx_seq_one_letter_code
_entity_poly.pdbx_strand_id
1 'polypeptide(L)'
;NQHITYGGHMAAAMALMESPAIIMAVILANSLRQKNIPQMVSLGSGVAGLSSQANKQSVSIGKILHESFTDGAQLLLLGAMVVGLITGDTGKAAMQPFSSDLFKGMLSFFLLDMGLMAARNLPQVQGKSPVLIAYAVLAPIAHASLALALAFLLDLPAGDGALLMILSASASYIAVPAVLRFALPEANPSLYFGLSLGITFPLNILIGIPVYVSLAQSLLG
;
A
#
# COMPACT_ATOMS: atom_id res chain seq x y z
N ASN A 1 -20.94 14.22 -0.15
CA ASN A 1 -19.80 15.02 -0.70
C ASN A 1 -19.58 16.22 0.20
N GLN A 2 -18.37 16.41 0.71
CA GLN A 2 -18.03 17.54 1.60
C GLN A 2 -17.64 18.83 0.84
N HIS A 3 -17.95 18.92 -0.46
CA HIS A 3 -17.68 20.07 -1.35
C HIS A 3 -16.22 20.55 -1.43
N ILE A 4 -15.27 19.74 -0.99
CA ILE A 4 -13.84 20.04 -1.08
C ILE A 4 -13.34 19.79 -2.50
N THR A 5 -12.75 20.80 -3.11
CA THR A 5 -12.02 20.68 -4.38
C THR A 5 -10.66 20.02 -4.16
N TYR A 6 -10.36 19.00 -4.96
CA TYR A 6 -9.08 18.30 -5.00
C TYR A 6 -8.66 18.10 -6.46
N GLY A 7 -7.35 18.02 -6.70
CA GLY A 7 -6.76 17.79 -8.00
C GLY A 7 -6.91 16.33 -8.44
N GLY A 8 -7.33 16.13 -9.70
CA GLY A 8 -7.43 14.79 -10.30
C GLY A 8 -6.09 14.04 -10.35
N HIS A 9 -4.97 14.74 -10.22
CA HIS A 9 -3.62 14.16 -10.13
C HIS A 9 -3.43 13.28 -8.89
N MET A 10 -4.20 13.47 -7.82
CA MET A 10 -4.12 12.63 -6.62
C MET A 10 -4.55 11.18 -6.86
N ALA A 11 -5.38 10.92 -7.89
CA ALA A 11 -5.68 9.56 -8.33
C ALA A 11 -4.45 8.87 -8.97
N ALA A 12 -3.61 9.62 -9.69
CA ALA A 12 -2.34 9.11 -10.20
C ALA A 12 -1.31 8.93 -9.07
N ALA A 13 -1.27 9.85 -8.10
CA ALA A 13 -0.39 9.73 -6.92
C ALA A 13 -0.66 8.43 -6.14
N MET A 14 -1.94 8.10 -5.90
CA MET A 14 -2.34 6.84 -5.26
C MET A 14 -1.76 5.61 -5.97
N ALA A 15 -1.90 5.53 -7.30
CA ALA A 15 -1.40 4.39 -8.06
C ALA A 15 0.14 4.36 -8.17
N LEU A 16 0.81 5.53 -8.14
CA LEU A 16 2.27 5.64 -8.06
C LEU A 16 2.85 5.24 -6.69
N MET A 17 2.04 5.21 -5.62
CA MET A 17 2.50 4.82 -4.28
C MET A 17 2.59 3.30 -4.09
N GLU A 18 1.91 2.49 -4.92
CA GLU A 18 1.95 1.02 -4.83
C GLU A 18 3.34 0.45 -5.18
N SER A 19 4.01 0.94 -6.23
CA SER A 19 5.33 0.43 -6.63
C SER A 19 6.39 0.63 -5.54
N PRO A 20 6.61 1.84 -4.99
CA PRO A 20 7.55 2.05 -3.89
C PRO A 20 7.23 1.20 -2.66
N ALA A 21 5.95 0.98 -2.35
CA ALA A 21 5.54 0.13 -1.23
C ALA A 21 5.91 -1.35 -1.46
N ILE A 22 5.62 -1.90 -2.66
CA ILE A 22 5.98 -3.27 -3.04
C ILE A 22 7.51 -3.44 -3.04
N ILE A 23 8.24 -2.52 -3.67
CA ILE A 23 9.71 -2.48 -3.69
C ILE A 23 10.26 -2.56 -2.27
N MET A 24 9.78 -1.69 -1.37
CA MET A 24 10.32 -1.60 -0.02
C MET A 24 9.98 -2.83 0.83
N ALA A 25 8.78 -3.39 0.69
CA ALA A 25 8.40 -4.64 1.34
C ALA A 25 9.32 -5.80 0.94
N VAL A 26 9.62 -5.94 -0.37
CA VAL A 26 10.51 -6.98 -0.90
C VAL A 26 11.96 -6.76 -0.47
N ILE A 27 12.47 -5.53 -0.49
CA ILE A 27 13.83 -5.20 -0.03
C ILE A 27 14.00 -5.49 1.48
N LEU A 28 13.06 -5.05 2.31
CA LEU A 28 13.09 -5.28 3.76
C LEU A 28 13.03 -6.78 4.09
N ALA A 29 12.14 -7.53 3.46
CA ALA A 29 12.03 -8.97 3.67
C ALA A 29 13.30 -9.72 3.25
N ASN A 30 13.90 -9.38 2.11
CA ASN A 30 15.16 -9.97 1.66
C ASN A 30 16.34 -9.62 2.59
N SER A 31 16.39 -8.38 3.10
CA SER A 31 17.39 -7.95 4.08
C SER A 31 17.28 -8.73 5.40
N LEU A 32 16.05 -8.98 5.88
CA LEU A 32 15.81 -9.81 7.06
C LEU A 32 16.14 -11.29 6.82
N ARG A 33 15.84 -11.85 5.64
CA ARG A 33 16.30 -13.19 5.24
C ARG A 33 17.83 -13.30 5.31
N GLN A 34 18.55 -12.34 4.76
CA GLN A 34 20.02 -12.34 4.77
C GLN A 34 20.62 -12.29 6.19
N LYS A 35 19.97 -11.63 7.14
CA LYS A 35 20.39 -11.62 8.56
C LYS A 35 20.08 -12.91 9.31
N ASN A 36 19.07 -13.68 8.86
CA ASN A 36 18.58 -14.87 9.56
C ASN A 36 19.05 -16.21 8.96
N ILE A 37 19.88 -16.20 7.90
CA ILE A 37 20.58 -17.42 7.47
C ILE A 37 21.70 -17.69 8.48
N PRO A 38 21.67 -18.80 9.26
CA PRO A 38 22.75 -19.11 10.17
C PRO A 38 24.04 -19.26 9.37
N GLN A 39 25.05 -18.45 9.71
CA GLN A 39 26.34 -18.56 9.05
C GLN A 39 27.07 -19.80 9.50
N MET A 40 27.72 -20.40 8.52
CA MET A 40 28.18 -21.76 8.60
C MET A 40 29.64 -21.71 8.11
N VAL A 41 30.54 -21.50 9.09
CA VAL A 41 32.02 -21.59 9.07
C VAL A 41 32.57 -22.98 8.74
N SER A 42 32.88 -23.29 7.48
CA SER A 42 33.42 -24.61 7.10
C SER A 42 34.94 -24.65 7.03
N LEU A 43 35.54 -25.75 7.50
CA LEU A 43 36.99 -25.97 7.52
C LEU A 43 37.36 -27.38 7.04
N GLY A 44 38.34 -27.45 6.14
CA GLY A 44 38.78 -28.69 5.51
C GLY A 44 39.61 -29.59 6.43
N SER A 45 38.96 -30.33 7.33
CA SER A 45 39.54 -31.49 8.03
C SER A 45 38.48 -32.37 8.70
N GLY A 46 37.61 -33.03 7.92
CA GLY A 46 36.76 -34.14 8.36
C GLY A 46 35.64 -33.84 9.38
N VAL A 47 35.58 -32.65 9.95
CA VAL A 47 34.51 -32.21 10.86
C VAL A 47 33.64 -31.20 10.12
N ALA A 48 32.32 -31.42 10.13
CA ALA A 48 31.36 -30.49 9.56
C ALA A 48 31.20 -29.23 10.43
N GLY A 49 32.22 -28.36 10.41
CA GLY A 49 31.95 -26.94 10.40
C GLY A 49 31.04 -26.70 9.19
N LEU A 50 29.79 -26.32 9.43
CA LEU A 50 28.77 -26.21 8.38
C LEU A 50 29.23 -25.22 7.27
N SER A 51 28.62 -25.19 6.08
CA SER A 51 29.00 -24.25 4.99
C SER A 51 27.93 -23.20 4.59
N SER A 52 28.21 -21.88 4.71
CA SER A 52 27.43 -20.80 4.08
C SER A 52 28.32 -19.79 3.35
N GLN A 53 28.86 -20.22 2.22
CA GLN A 53 29.31 -19.29 1.20
C GLN A 53 28.05 -18.71 0.54
N ALA A 54 27.50 -17.65 1.16
CA ALA A 54 26.28 -17.01 0.70
C ALA A 54 26.51 -16.47 -0.72
N ASN A 55 25.83 -17.06 -1.71
CA ASN A 55 25.78 -16.50 -3.05
C ASN A 55 25.21 -15.07 -2.92
N LYS A 56 26.03 -14.06 -3.24
CA LYS A 56 25.65 -12.64 -3.21
C LYS A 56 24.69 -12.33 -4.37
N GLN A 57 23.48 -12.90 -4.31
CA GLN A 57 22.33 -12.36 -5.02
C GLN A 57 21.84 -11.12 -4.25
N SER A 58 22.68 -10.09 -4.24
CA SER A 58 22.23 -8.72 -3.99
C SER A 58 21.20 -8.41 -5.06
N VAL A 59 19.93 -8.33 -4.68
CA VAL A 59 18.85 -8.00 -5.62
C VAL A 59 19.17 -6.60 -6.16
N SER A 60 19.57 -6.54 -7.44
CA SER A 60 20.04 -5.30 -8.04
C SER A 60 18.93 -4.26 -8.01
N ILE A 61 19.19 -3.10 -7.42
CA ILE A 61 18.25 -1.97 -7.37
C ILE A 61 17.81 -1.58 -8.78
N GLY A 62 18.70 -1.70 -9.78
CA GLY A 62 18.36 -1.50 -11.20
C GLY A 62 17.40 -2.56 -11.76
N LYS A 63 17.51 -3.84 -11.34
CA LYS A 63 16.53 -4.87 -11.70
C LYS A 63 15.18 -4.57 -11.06
N ILE A 64 15.16 -4.21 -9.78
CA ILE A 64 13.92 -3.87 -9.06
C ILE A 64 13.23 -2.66 -9.69
N LEU A 65 13.97 -1.60 -10.02
CA LEU A 65 13.45 -0.44 -10.75
C LEU A 65 12.87 -0.83 -12.11
N HIS A 66 13.62 -1.58 -12.93
CA HIS A 66 13.14 -2.05 -14.22
C HIS A 66 11.86 -2.88 -14.08
N GLU A 67 11.86 -3.86 -13.19
CA GLU A 67 10.75 -4.79 -12.93
C GLU A 67 9.50 -4.05 -12.41
N SER A 68 9.70 -2.96 -11.65
CA SER A 68 8.61 -2.07 -11.23
C SER A 68 8.06 -1.24 -12.37
N PHE A 69 8.91 -0.58 -13.18
CA PHE A 69 8.46 0.19 -14.35
C PHE A 69 7.84 -0.68 -15.45
N THR A 70 8.21 -1.96 -15.55
CA THR A 70 7.59 -2.93 -16.47
C THR A 70 6.41 -3.70 -15.87
N ASP A 71 5.97 -3.36 -14.65
CA ASP A 71 4.78 -3.97 -14.06
C ASP A 71 3.54 -3.65 -14.90
N GLY A 72 2.68 -4.66 -15.09
CA GLY A 72 1.51 -4.55 -15.95
C GLY A 72 0.52 -3.50 -15.48
N ALA A 73 0.33 -3.33 -14.17
CA ALA A 73 -0.61 -2.33 -13.65
C ALA A 73 -0.08 -0.90 -13.84
N GLN A 74 1.23 -0.68 -13.67
CA GLN A 74 1.86 0.63 -13.90
C GLN A 74 1.90 1.00 -15.39
N LEU A 75 2.21 0.06 -16.28
CA LEU A 75 2.15 0.30 -17.73
C LEU A 75 0.72 0.59 -18.20
N LEU A 76 -0.28 -0.11 -17.66
CA LEU A 76 -1.69 0.16 -17.94
C LEU A 76 -2.14 1.52 -17.39
N LEU A 77 -1.73 1.92 -16.19
CA LEU A 77 -1.98 3.24 -15.63
C LEU A 77 -1.39 4.35 -16.50
N LEU A 78 -0.10 4.23 -16.84
CA LEU A 78 0.61 5.23 -17.65
C LEU A 78 -0.01 5.34 -19.05
N GLY A 79 -0.33 4.19 -19.66
CA GLY A 79 -1.03 4.12 -20.94
C GLY A 79 -2.44 4.74 -20.89
N ALA A 80 -3.23 4.43 -19.86
CA ALA A 80 -4.56 5.02 -19.66
C ALA A 80 -4.49 6.54 -19.44
N MET A 81 -3.46 7.03 -18.72
CA MET A 81 -3.22 8.46 -18.56
C MET A 81 -2.86 9.14 -19.89
N VAL A 82 -1.98 8.54 -20.69
CA VAL A 82 -1.64 9.04 -22.04
C VAL A 82 -2.87 9.06 -22.96
N VAL A 83 -3.66 7.98 -22.98
CA VAL A 83 -4.92 7.93 -23.75
C VAL A 83 -5.91 8.98 -23.25
N GLY A 84 -6.03 9.19 -21.93
CA GLY A 84 -6.88 10.22 -21.34
C GLY A 84 -6.46 11.65 -21.74
N LEU A 85 -5.15 11.93 -21.76
CA LEU A 85 -4.59 13.21 -22.21
C LEU A 85 -4.85 13.46 -23.71
N ILE A 86 -4.82 12.42 -24.55
CA ILE A 86 -5.07 12.52 -26.00
C ILE A 86 -6.57 12.65 -26.32
N THR A 87 -7.45 11.94 -25.58
CA THR A 87 -8.88 11.83 -25.90
C THR A 87 -9.78 12.81 -25.15
N GLY A 88 -9.33 13.34 -24.01
CA GLY A 88 -10.04 14.36 -23.23
C GLY A 88 -11.49 13.97 -22.88
N ASP A 89 -12.39 14.95 -22.95
CA ASP A 89 -13.80 14.75 -22.61
C ASP A 89 -14.53 13.74 -23.52
N THR A 90 -14.07 13.55 -24.77
CA THR A 90 -14.68 12.55 -25.68
C THR A 90 -14.39 11.12 -25.23
N GLY A 91 -13.14 10.83 -24.82
CA GLY A 91 -12.78 9.53 -24.24
C GLY A 91 -13.46 9.30 -22.89
N LYS A 92 -13.56 10.34 -22.05
CA LYS A 92 -14.28 10.31 -20.78
C LYS A 92 -15.77 10.00 -20.95
N ALA A 93 -16.44 10.62 -21.92
CA ALA A 93 -17.84 10.35 -22.22
C ALA A 93 -18.05 8.90 -22.72
N ALA A 94 -17.17 8.42 -23.60
CA ALA A 94 -17.19 7.02 -24.06
C ALA A 94 -16.98 6.01 -22.92
N MET A 95 -16.15 6.35 -21.93
CA MET A 95 -15.89 5.50 -20.76
C MET A 95 -16.90 5.65 -19.62
N GLN A 96 -17.77 6.67 -19.63
CA GLN A 96 -18.72 6.96 -18.54
C GLN A 96 -19.55 5.74 -18.07
N PRO A 97 -20.14 4.91 -18.97
CA PRO A 97 -20.96 3.77 -18.55
C PRO A 97 -20.18 2.76 -17.69
N PHE A 98 -18.88 2.60 -17.97
CA PHE A 98 -17.99 1.71 -17.20
C PHE A 98 -17.43 2.40 -15.96
N SER A 99 -16.90 3.61 -16.10
CA SER A 99 -16.12 4.31 -15.06
C SER A 99 -16.94 5.10 -14.05
N SER A 100 -18.21 5.43 -14.34
CA SER A 100 -19.08 6.19 -13.43
C SER A 100 -20.32 5.42 -13.01
N ASP A 101 -21.00 4.77 -13.95
CA ASP A 101 -22.30 4.16 -13.68
C ASP A 101 -22.14 2.73 -13.16
N LEU A 102 -21.52 1.84 -13.94
CA LEU A 102 -21.22 0.47 -13.52
C LEU A 102 -20.21 0.43 -12.37
N PHE A 103 -19.23 1.34 -12.36
CA PHE A 103 -18.20 1.42 -11.31
C PHE A 103 -18.78 1.52 -9.90
N LYS A 104 -19.84 2.31 -9.68
CA LYS A 104 -20.48 2.41 -8.35
C LYS A 104 -21.08 1.09 -7.90
N GLY A 105 -21.71 0.35 -8.81
CA GLY A 105 -22.24 -0.99 -8.52
C GLY A 105 -21.14 -1.98 -8.17
N MET A 106 -20.08 -2.04 -8.99
CA MET A 106 -18.91 -2.90 -8.74
C MET A 106 -18.21 -2.54 -7.43
N LEU A 107 -17.99 -1.25 -7.15
CA LEU A 107 -17.39 -0.77 -5.91
C LEU A 107 -18.23 -1.13 -4.68
N SER A 108 -19.57 -1.12 -4.79
CA SER A 108 -20.46 -1.53 -3.70
C SER A 108 -20.26 -3.00 -3.34
N PHE A 109 -20.19 -3.89 -4.33
CA PHE A 109 -19.91 -5.32 -4.10
C PHE A 109 -18.47 -5.55 -3.61
N PHE A 110 -17.50 -4.80 -4.14
CA PHE A 110 -16.11 -4.87 -3.70
C PHE A 110 -15.94 -4.47 -2.23
N LEU A 111 -16.55 -3.37 -1.80
CA LEU A 111 -16.53 -2.93 -0.40
C LEU A 111 -17.27 -3.93 0.52
N LEU A 112 -18.33 -4.56 0.05
CA LEU A 112 -19.01 -5.63 0.78
C LEU A 112 -18.12 -6.87 0.95
N ASP A 113 -17.44 -7.33 -0.11
CA ASP A 113 -16.52 -8.48 -0.03
C ASP A 113 -15.32 -8.18 0.87
N MET A 114 -14.71 -7.00 0.75
CA MET A 114 -13.63 -6.56 1.64
C MET A 114 -14.09 -6.42 3.10
N GLY A 115 -15.31 -5.95 3.35
CA GLY A 115 -15.92 -5.91 4.68
C GLY A 115 -16.18 -7.31 5.26
N LEU A 116 -16.67 -8.25 4.45
CA LEU A 116 -16.83 -9.66 4.83
C LEU A 116 -15.48 -10.33 5.09
N MET A 117 -14.47 -10.04 4.28
CA MET A 117 -13.10 -10.52 4.45
C MET A 117 -12.48 -9.98 5.73
N ALA A 118 -12.63 -8.69 6.03
CA ALA A 118 -12.23 -8.08 7.29
C ALA A 118 -12.88 -8.78 8.48
N ALA A 119 -14.22 -8.94 8.47
CA ALA A 119 -14.94 -9.61 9.56
C ALA A 119 -14.52 -11.07 9.77
N ARG A 120 -14.25 -11.82 8.69
CA ARG A 120 -13.76 -13.21 8.75
C ARG A 120 -12.33 -13.34 9.25
N ASN A 121 -11.48 -12.32 9.04
CA ASN A 121 -10.09 -12.31 9.50
C ASN A 121 -9.90 -11.66 10.87
N LEU A 122 -10.88 -10.87 11.36
CA LEU A 122 -10.82 -10.20 12.67
C LEU A 122 -10.52 -11.16 13.85
N PRO A 123 -11.11 -12.38 13.95
CA PRO A 123 -10.76 -13.32 15.02
C PRO A 123 -9.32 -13.81 14.94
N GLN A 124 -8.71 -13.83 13.75
CA GLN A 124 -7.33 -14.25 13.56
C GLN A 124 -6.31 -13.24 14.11
N VAL A 125 -6.75 -12.03 14.48
CA VAL A 125 -5.93 -11.03 15.17
C VAL A 125 -5.88 -11.28 16.69
N GLN A 126 -6.84 -12.04 17.23
CA GLN A 126 -6.83 -12.43 18.64
C GLN A 126 -5.62 -13.33 18.94
N GLY A 127 -4.90 -13.04 20.03
CA GLY A 127 -3.67 -13.75 20.39
C GLY A 127 -2.43 -13.40 19.54
N LYS A 128 -2.50 -12.40 18.65
CA LYS A 128 -1.31 -11.86 17.97
C LYS A 128 -0.56 -10.88 18.87
N SER A 129 0.71 -10.60 18.52
CA SER A 129 1.59 -9.73 19.32
C SER A 129 0.95 -8.36 19.57
N PRO A 130 0.82 -7.90 20.84
CA PRO A 130 0.27 -6.58 21.16
C PRO A 130 1.00 -5.43 20.45
N VAL A 131 2.29 -5.58 20.17
CA VAL A 131 3.10 -4.59 19.44
C VAL A 131 2.61 -4.41 17.99
N LEU A 132 2.20 -5.49 17.33
CA LEU A 132 1.68 -5.44 15.96
C LEU A 132 0.27 -4.83 15.90
N ILE A 133 -0.55 -5.09 16.92
CA ILE A 133 -1.88 -4.47 17.06
C ILE A 133 -1.73 -2.97 17.31
N ALA A 134 -0.84 -2.58 18.23
CA ALA A 134 -0.52 -1.17 18.49
C ALA A 134 0.00 -0.46 17.24
N TYR A 135 0.88 -1.12 16.46
CA TYR A 135 1.36 -0.59 15.19
C TYR A 135 0.23 -0.39 14.18
N ALA A 136 -0.68 -1.36 14.02
CA ALA A 136 -1.80 -1.27 13.06
C ALA A 136 -2.80 -0.14 13.37
N VAL A 137 -2.85 0.32 14.64
CA VAL A 137 -3.68 1.46 15.09
C VAL A 137 -2.91 2.78 15.03
N LEU A 138 -1.64 2.81 15.46
CA LEU A 138 -0.86 4.05 15.61
C LEU A 138 -0.14 4.48 14.33
N ALA A 139 0.31 3.54 13.48
CA ALA A 139 1.01 3.88 12.24
C ALA A 139 0.15 4.70 11.25
N PRO A 140 -1.15 4.42 11.04
CA PRO A 140 -2.01 5.26 10.21
C PRO A 140 -2.06 6.72 10.68
N ILE A 141 -2.15 6.93 12.00
CA ILE A 141 -2.16 8.26 12.61
C ILE A 141 -0.81 8.96 12.39
N ALA A 142 0.31 8.26 12.66
CA ALA A 142 1.64 8.81 12.47
C ALA A 142 1.92 9.19 11.00
N HIS A 143 1.52 8.34 10.04
CA HIS A 143 1.70 8.63 8.61
C HIS A 143 0.77 9.75 8.13
N ALA A 144 -0.48 9.83 8.61
CA ALA A 144 -1.37 10.96 8.35
C ALA A 144 -0.79 12.28 8.90
N SER A 145 -0.21 12.27 10.10
CA SER A 145 0.44 13.45 10.69
C SER A 145 1.69 13.88 9.91
N LEU A 146 2.49 12.93 9.42
CA LEU A 146 3.63 13.22 8.55
C LEU A 146 3.18 13.82 7.20
N ALA A 147 2.14 13.25 6.60
CA ALA A 147 1.54 13.74 5.35
C ALA A 147 0.95 15.15 5.51
N LEU A 148 0.28 15.44 6.63
CA LEU A 148 -0.21 16.77 6.97
C LEU A 148 0.94 17.78 7.14
N ALA A 149 2.01 17.40 7.84
CA ALA A 149 3.19 18.25 8.00
C ALA A 149 3.86 18.55 6.65
N LEU A 150 3.96 17.56 5.75
CA LEU A 150 4.47 17.76 4.39
C LEU A 150 3.52 18.63 3.55
N ALA A 151 2.20 18.43 3.65
CA ALA A 151 1.22 19.26 2.97
C ALA A 151 1.28 20.73 3.42
N PHE A 152 1.48 20.98 4.72
CA PHE A 152 1.68 22.32 5.28
C PHE A 152 3.01 22.95 4.82
N LEU A 153 4.10 22.18 4.81
CA LEU A 153 5.42 22.66 4.36
C LEU A 153 5.48 22.95 2.85
N LEU A 154 4.61 22.32 2.06
CA LEU A 154 4.54 22.46 0.60
C LEU A 154 3.37 23.35 0.13
N ASP A 155 2.65 23.98 1.06
CA ASP A 155 1.50 24.86 0.80
C ASP A 155 0.43 24.18 -0.10
N LEU A 156 0.13 22.91 0.18
CA LEU A 156 -0.83 22.13 -0.60
C LEU A 156 -2.28 22.54 -0.27
N PRO A 157 -3.17 22.65 -1.27
CA PRO A 157 -4.60 22.89 -1.03
C PRO A 157 -5.20 21.85 -0.08
N ALA A 158 -6.09 22.28 0.82
CA ALA A 158 -6.71 21.40 1.84
C ALA A 158 -7.30 20.09 1.29
N GLY A 159 -7.84 20.08 0.06
CA GLY A 159 -8.33 18.85 -0.58
C GLY A 159 -7.21 17.87 -0.96
N ASP A 160 -6.10 18.36 -1.50
CA ASP A 160 -4.95 17.54 -1.88
C ASP A 160 -4.17 17.08 -0.65
N GLY A 161 -4.03 17.95 0.36
CA GLY A 161 -3.53 17.58 1.68
C GLY A 161 -4.37 16.49 2.37
N ALA A 162 -5.71 16.62 2.36
CA ALA A 162 -6.61 15.60 2.90
C ALA A 162 -6.46 14.25 2.19
N LEU A 163 -6.37 14.25 0.85
CA LEU A 163 -6.13 13.02 0.08
C LEU A 163 -4.75 12.44 0.40
N LEU A 164 -3.70 13.25 0.49
CA LEU A 164 -2.36 12.79 0.83
C LEU A 164 -2.31 12.14 2.22
N MET A 165 -3.03 12.70 3.20
CA MET A 165 -3.19 12.10 4.53
C MET A 165 -3.88 10.73 4.46
N ILE A 166 -5.00 10.63 3.73
CA ILE A 166 -5.77 9.38 3.59
C ILE A 166 -4.95 8.29 2.90
N LEU A 167 -4.21 8.64 1.85
CA LEU A 167 -3.33 7.72 1.12
C LEU A 167 -2.17 7.25 2.00
N SER A 168 -1.51 8.17 2.72
CA SER A 168 -0.36 7.84 3.59
C SER A 168 -0.75 7.03 4.82
N ALA A 169 -1.95 7.26 5.36
CA ALA A 169 -2.50 6.49 6.47
C ALA A 169 -2.89 5.05 6.11
N SER A 170 -3.09 4.76 4.82
CA SER A 170 -3.67 3.50 4.37
C SER A 170 -2.63 2.44 4.07
N ALA A 171 -3.01 1.17 4.27
CA ALA A 171 -2.25 0.04 3.75
C ALA A 171 -2.71 -0.32 2.33
N SER A 172 -1.89 -1.02 1.55
CA SER A 172 -2.33 -1.62 0.29
C SER A 172 -3.19 -2.85 0.61
N TYR A 173 -4.49 -2.74 0.35
CA TYR A 173 -5.51 -3.73 0.72
C TYR A 173 -5.72 -4.82 -0.35
N ILE A 174 -5.14 -4.64 -1.55
CA ILE A 174 -5.44 -5.45 -2.75
C ILE A 174 -4.16 -6.05 -3.34
N ALA A 175 -3.26 -5.21 -3.84
CA ALA A 175 -2.10 -5.63 -4.63
C ALA A 175 -1.03 -6.28 -3.75
N VAL A 176 -0.61 -5.60 -2.66
CA VAL A 176 0.44 -6.09 -1.77
C VAL A 176 0.10 -7.47 -1.15
N PRO A 177 -1.10 -7.73 -0.60
CA PRO A 177 -1.43 -9.05 -0.03
C PRO A 177 -1.39 -10.20 -1.07
N ALA A 178 -1.71 -9.92 -2.33
CA ALA A 178 -1.60 -10.86 -3.43
C ALA A 178 -0.12 -11.13 -3.79
N VAL A 179 0.68 -10.08 -3.97
CA VAL A 179 2.12 -10.19 -4.29
C VAL A 179 2.89 -10.88 -3.16
N LEU A 180 2.66 -10.51 -1.89
CA LEU A 180 3.34 -11.11 -0.73
C LEU A 180 3.09 -12.61 -0.62
N ARG A 181 1.89 -13.10 -0.99
CA ARG A 181 1.56 -14.53 -0.98
C ARG A 181 2.44 -15.36 -1.91
N PHE A 182 2.91 -14.77 -3.03
CA PHE A 182 3.81 -15.43 -3.98
C PHE A 182 5.28 -15.13 -3.69
N ALA A 183 5.61 -13.90 -3.29
CA ALA A 183 6.98 -13.45 -3.05
C ALA A 183 7.55 -13.92 -1.70
N LEU A 184 6.71 -14.06 -0.67
CA LEU A 184 7.07 -14.44 0.70
C LEU A 184 6.10 -15.52 1.23
N PRO A 185 6.14 -16.76 0.70
CA PRO A 185 5.24 -17.83 1.12
C PRO A 185 5.36 -18.21 2.61
N GLU A 186 6.47 -17.86 3.28
CA GLU A 186 6.63 -18.00 4.72
C GLU A 186 5.86 -16.94 5.56
N ALA A 187 5.39 -15.85 4.95
CA ALA A 187 4.70 -14.79 5.66
C ALA A 187 3.29 -15.25 6.06
N ASN A 188 2.98 -15.16 7.36
CA ASN A 188 1.69 -15.63 7.88
C ASN A 188 0.52 -14.77 7.34
N PRO A 189 -0.41 -15.33 6.54
CA PRO A 189 -1.52 -14.56 5.95
C PRO A 189 -2.40 -13.87 6.99
N SER A 190 -2.65 -14.52 8.13
CA SER A 190 -3.43 -13.95 9.23
C SER A 190 -2.85 -12.66 9.81
N LEU A 191 -1.53 -12.42 9.66
CA LEU A 191 -0.92 -11.16 10.10
C LEU A 191 -1.17 -10.05 9.08
N TYR A 192 -0.73 -10.22 7.83
CA TYR A 192 -0.79 -9.11 6.87
C TYR A 192 -2.20 -8.84 6.36
N PHE A 193 -3.07 -9.85 6.19
CA PHE A 193 -4.50 -9.62 5.94
C PHE A 193 -5.22 -9.15 7.21
N GLY A 194 -4.99 -9.80 8.36
CA GLY A 194 -5.73 -9.50 9.60
C GLY A 194 -5.47 -8.10 10.14
N LEU A 195 -4.24 -7.59 10.08
CA LEU A 195 -3.93 -6.24 10.53
C LEU A 195 -4.40 -5.17 9.53
N SER A 196 -4.16 -5.36 8.22
CA SER A 196 -4.54 -4.37 7.21
C SER A 196 -6.06 -4.28 7.00
N LEU A 197 -6.74 -5.40 6.73
CA LEU A 197 -8.18 -5.44 6.49
C LEU A 197 -8.99 -5.45 7.79
N GLY A 198 -8.51 -6.09 8.85
CA GLY A 198 -9.25 -6.22 10.11
C GLY A 198 -9.14 -5.03 11.05
N ILE A 199 -8.03 -4.28 11.03
CA ILE A 199 -7.81 -3.10 11.91
C ILE A 199 -7.69 -1.82 11.10
N THR A 200 -6.65 -1.69 10.28
CA THR A 200 -6.28 -0.42 9.64
C THR A 200 -7.37 0.09 8.69
N PHE A 201 -7.95 -0.79 7.87
CA PHE A 201 -9.01 -0.40 6.92
C PHE A 201 -10.29 0.10 7.62
N PRO A 202 -10.93 -0.62 8.56
CA PRO A 202 -12.08 -0.10 9.30
C PRO A 202 -11.78 1.19 10.07
N LEU A 203 -10.60 1.27 10.71
CA LEU A 203 -10.17 2.47 11.44
C LEU A 203 -10.09 3.69 10.50
N ASN A 204 -9.47 3.54 9.34
CA ASN A 204 -9.33 4.63 8.36
C ASN A 204 -10.68 5.02 7.75
N ILE A 205 -11.56 4.07 7.41
CA ILE A 205 -12.86 4.39 6.82
C ILE A 205 -13.80 5.05 7.84
N LEU A 206 -13.88 4.53 9.06
CA LEU A 206 -14.86 4.99 10.07
C LEU A 206 -14.41 6.26 10.82
N ILE A 207 -13.13 6.40 11.10
CA ILE A 207 -12.59 7.46 11.96
C ILE A 207 -11.53 8.29 11.23
N GLY A 208 -10.60 7.64 10.53
CA GLY A 208 -9.48 8.30 9.85
C GLY A 208 -9.93 9.36 8.84
N ILE A 209 -10.70 8.98 7.81
CA ILE A 209 -11.15 9.89 6.74
C ILE A 209 -11.87 11.12 7.31
N PRO A 210 -12.90 11.00 8.18
CA PRO A 210 -13.54 12.18 8.81
C PRO A 210 -12.55 13.10 9.54
N VAL A 211 -11.63 12.52 10.32
CA VAL A 211 -10.65 13.29 11.12
C VAL A 211 -9.59 13.95 10.22
N TYR A 212 -9.02 13.21 9.26
CA TYR A 212 -7.98 13.72 8.37
C TYR A 212 -8.50 14.87 7.50
N VAL A 213 -9.71 14.75 6.97
CA VAL A 213 -10.33 15.82 6.20
C VAL A 213 -10.60 17.04 7.07
N SER A 214 -11.15 16.87 8.27
CA SER A 214 -11.39 17.98 9.20
C SER A 214 -10.10 18.69 9.61
N LEU A 215 -9.01 17.95 9.83
CA LEU A 215 -7.69 18.52 10.17
C LEU A 215 -7.09 19.28 8.99
N ALA A 216 -7.12 18.70 7.79
CA ALA A 216 -6.64 19.36 6.58
C ALA A 216 -7.39 20.66 6.30
N GLN A 217 -8.72 20.67 6.43
CA GLN A 217 -9.54 21.89 6.30
C GLN A 217 -9.23 22.95 7.37
N SER A 218 -8.81 22.55 8.57
CA SER A 218 -8.55 23.48 9.69
C SER A 218 -7.12 24.03 9.70
N LEU A 219 -6.20 23.44 8.95
CA LEU A 219 -4.75 23.72 9.02
C LEU A 219 -4.12 24.06 7.66
N LEU A 220 -4.82 23.79 6.55
CA LEU A 220 -4.41 24.07 5.16
C LEU A 220 -5.49 24.86 4.38
N GLY A 221 -6.54 25.33 5.06
CA GLY A 221 -7.72 25.99 4.48
C GLY A 221 -7.93 27.40 5.01
#